data_AF-A0ABD0MZZ2-F1
#
_entry.id   AF-A0ABD0MZZ2-F1
#
_cell.length_a   1.000
_cell.length_b   1.000
_cell.length_c   1.000
_cell.angle_alpha   90.00
_cell.angle_beta   90.00
_cell.angle_gamma   90.00
#
_symmetry.space_group_name_H-M   'P 1'
#
loop_
_entity.id
_entity.type
_entity.pdbx_description
1 polymer ?
#
loop_
_entity_poly.entity_id
_entity_poly.type
_entity_poly.pdbx_seq_one_letter_code
_entity_poly.pdbx_strand_id
1 'polypeptide(L)'
;SAFNTIIPQQLINKLHLLGLNTSLCNWILDFLTGRPHTTTLSTGAPQGCVLSPLLFTLLTHDCTAKFSSNHIIKFADDSTVVGLISNNDETHYREEVAQLVEWCGANNLSLNVSKTKEVVMDFRRNSVDHPPLTIDSSAVERVSSTKFLGVHITEDLTWTTNTMSLSKKAQQRLHFLRRLKRAGLPPPILPTFYRGTIESVLTSCITVWYGNCSAADRKTLQRTVNTAAKIIGAPLPSLLDIFLARCSGKATSIVKDPTHPSHHLFQLLPSGRRYRSIRAHFARLLNSFSPRL
;
A
#
# COMPACT_ATOMS: atom_id res chain seq x y z
N SER A 1 0.58 18.90 -7.45
CA SER A 1 1.09 17.54 -7.72
C SER A 1 2.57 17.53 -7.42
N ALA A 2 3.10 16.56 -6.67
CA ALA A 2 4.54 16.47 -6.41
C ALA A 2 5.36 16.32 -7.70
N PHE A 3 4.77 15.77 -8.77
CA PHE A 3 5.40 15.68 -10.08
C PHE A 3 5.71 17.05 -10.71
N ASN A 4 5.03 18.12 -10.30
CA ASN A 4 5.23 19.47 -10.84
C ASN A 4 6.39 20.22 -10.14
N THR A 5 6.92 19.67 -9.04
CA THR A 5 7.95 20.33 -8.24
C THR A 5 9.36 19.82 -8.54
N ILE A 6 9.49 18.82 -9.42
CA ILE A 6 10.78 18.25 -9.83
C ILE A 6 11.65 19.36 -10.43
N ILE A 7 12.79 19.65 -9.79
CA ILE A 7 13.81 20.53 -10.35
C ILE A 7 14.70 19.68 -11.25
N PRO A 8 14.75 19.93 -12.58
CA PRO A 8 15.49 19.07 -13.51
C PRO A 8 16.95 18.89 -13.11
N GLN A 9 17.63 19.96 -12.71
CA GLN A 9 19.04 19.90 -12.31
C GLN A 9 19.28 19.00 -11.07
N GLN A 10 18.39 19.04 -10.07
CA GLN A 10 18.51 18.18 -8.89
C GLN A 10 18.34 16.70 -9.26
N LEU A 11 17.37 16.41 -10.14
CA LEU A 11 17.17 15.07 -10.66
C LEU A 11 18.40 14.58 -11.42
N ILE A 12 18.96 15.38 -12.33
CA ILE A 12 20.16 15.02 -13.10
C ILE A 12 21.36 14.72 -12.17
N ASN A 13 21.57 15.53 -11.14
CA ASN A 13 22.64 15.27 -10.16
C ASN A 13 22.46 13.90 -9.49
N LYS A 14 21.22 13.54 -9.09
CA LYS A 14 20.93 12.22 -8.52
C LYS A 14 21.13 11.08 -9.52
N LEU A 15 20.75 11.29 -10.78
CA LEU A 15 20.96 10.30 -11.84
C LEU A 15 22.45 10.04 -12.09
N HIS A 16 23.28 11.08 -12.04
CA HIS A 16 24.73 10.92 -12.11
C HIS A 16 25.30 10.12 -10.92
N LEU A 17 24.81 10.39 -9.70
CA LEU A 17 25.21 9.62 -8.51
C LEU A 17 24.81 8.14 -8.61
N LEU A 18 23.72 7.83 -9.29
CA LEU A 18 23.29 6.47 -9.62
C LEU A 18 24.10 5.81 -10.75
N GLY A 19 25.06 6.53 -11.35
CA GLY A 19 25.93 6.01 -12.40
C GLY A 19 25.35 6.06 -13.81
N LEU A 20 24.28 6.83 -14.06
CA LEU A 20 23.76 7.01 -15.41
C LEU A 20 24.75 7.84 -16.24
N ASN A 21 24.91 7.48 -17.51
CA ASN A 21 25.84 8.17 -18.40
C ASN A 21 25.35 9.59 -18.75
N THR A 22 26.31 10.46 -19.04
CA THR A 22 26.04 11.88 -19.33
C THR A 22 25.10 12.08 -20.51
N SER A 23 25.19 11.25 -21.56
CA SER A 23 24.30 11.35 -22.73
C SER A 23 22.83 11.12 -22.36
N LEU A 24 22.54 10.12 -21.51
CA LEU A 24 21.18 9.87 -21.06
C LEU A 24 20.71 10.97 -20.11
N CYS A 25 21.56 11.44 -19.19
CA CYS A 25 21.25 12.56 -18.32
C CYS A 25 20.90 13.83 -19.11
N ASN A 26 21.69 14.16 -20.15
CA ASN A 26 21.42 15.31 -21.02
C ASN A 26 20.11 15.12 -21.80
N TRP A 27 19.85 13.92 -22.31
CA TRP A 27 18.58 13.64 -22.98
C TRP A 27 17.37 13.81 -22.03
N ILE A 28 17.48 13.34 -20.78
CA ILE A 28 16.43 13.54 -19.76
C ILE A 28 16.28 15.03 -19.42
N LEU A 29 17.39 15.76 -19.33
CA LEU A 29 17.38 17.20 -19.08
C LEU A 29 16.64 17.92 -20.20
N ASP A 30 17.02 17.67 -21.45
CA ASP A 30 16.37 18.23 -22.65
C ASP A 30 14.90 17.83 -22.73
N PHE A 31 14.55 16.61 -22.35
CA PHE A 31 13.16 16.16 -22.26
C PHE A 31 12.34 16.98 -21.23
N LEU A 32 12.96 17.35 -20.11
CA LEU A 32 12.33 18.12 -19.05
C LEU A 32 12.27 19.63 -19.37
N THR A 33 13.26 20.17 -20.08
CA THR A 33 13.41 21.62 -20.34
C THR A 33 12.98 22.06 -21.74
N GLY A 34 13.14 21.22 -22.75
CA GLY A 34 13.04 21.55 -24.18
C GLY A 34 11.62 21.62 -24.75
N ARG A 35 10.62 22.08 -24.00
CA ARG A 35 9.24 22.17 -24.50
C ARG A 35 8.96 23.51 -25.18
N PRO A 36 8.40 23.51 -26.41
CA PRO A 36 7.86 24.72 -27.00
C PRO A 36 6.45 25.01 -26.46
N HIS A 37 6.28 26.19 -25.84
CA HIS A 37 5.10 27.08 -25.84
C HIS A 37 4.48 27.52 -24.48
N THR A 38 4.43 28.87 -24.36
CA THR A 38 3.44 29.78 -23.71
C THR A 38 3.16 29.78 -22.21
N THR A 39 3.61 28.81 -21.41
CA THR A 39 3.62 28.97 -19.95
C THR A 39 4.90 28.40 -19.38
N THR A 40 5.78 29.28 -18.95
CA THR A 40 7.03 28.99 -18.24
C THR A 40 6.77 28.20 -16.96
N LEU A 41 6.90 26.87 -17.00
CA LEU A 41 7.18 26.11 -15.80
C LEU A 41 8.58 25.50 -15.94
N SER A 42 9.54 26.09 -15.22
CA SER A 42 10.93 25.61 -15.10
C SER A 42 11.06 24.33 -14.27
N THR A 43 9.94 23.75 -13.82
CA THR A 43 9.89 22.60 -12.91
C THR A 43 8.83 21.60 -13.34
N GLY A 44 9.10 20.32 -13.10
CA GLY A 44 8.12 19.24 -13.20
C GLY A 44 8.25 18.32 -14.41
N ALA A 45 7.83 17.07 -14.24
CA ALA A 45 7.69 16.11 -15.34
C ALA A 45 6.29 16.24 -15.99
N PRO A 46 6.12 15.96 -17.29
CA PRO A 46 4.83 16.11 -17.95
C PRO A 46 3.80 15.16 -17.34
N GLN A 47 2.68 15.71 -16.86
CA GLN A 47 1.59 14.88 -16.35
C GLN A 47 0.99 14.06 -17.50
N GLY A 48 0.90 12.74 -17.32
CA GLY A 48 0.45 11.81 -18.38
C GLY A 48 1.58 11.25 -19.24
N CYS A 49 2.83 11.65 -19.04
CA CYS A 49 3.97 10.99 -19.67
C CYS A 49 4.34 9.69 -18.94
N VAL A 50 4.68 8.67 -19.73
CA VAL A 50 5.09 7.33 -19.26
C VAL A 50 6.36 7.39 -18.40
N LEU A 51 7.25 8.36 -18.62
CA LEU A 51 8.51 8.48 -17.88
C LEU A 51 8.36 9.18 -16.52
N SER A 52 7.33 10.00 -16.33
CA SER A 52 7.17 10.81 -15.11
C SER A 52 7.19 9.98 -13.81
N PRO A 53 6.47 8.83 -13.71
CA PRO A 53 6.53 7.96 -12.53
C PRO A 53 7.93 7.42 -12.22
N LEU A 54 8.68 7.03 -13.25
CA LEU A 54 10.04 6.52 -13.11
C LEU A 54 10.98 7.62 -12.61
N LEU A 55 10.92 8.81 -13.24
CA LEU A 55 11.74 9.95 -12.84
C LEU A 55 11.46 10.39 -11.40
N PHE A 56 10.21 10.33 -10.94
CA PHE A 56 9.88 10.62 -9.55
C PHE A 56 10.40 9.54 -8.59
N THR A 57 10.36 8.27 -9.00
CA THR A 57 10.98 7.17 -8.22
C THR A 57 12.48 7.39 -8.07
N LEU A 58 13.16 7.80 -9.14
CA LEU A 58 14.60 8.09 -9.13
C LEU A 58 14.92 9.36 -8.34
N LEU A 59 14.08 10.40 -8.40
CA LEU A 59 14.25 11.61 -7.59
C LEU A 59 14.25 11.30 -6.09
N THR A 60 13.35 10.41 -5.67
CA THR A 60 13.12 10.09 -4.26
C THR A 60 13.93 8.87 -3.78
N HIS A 61 14.83 8.31 -4.60
CA HIS A 61 15.48 7.03 -4.30
C HIS A 61 16.27 7.03 -2.98
N ASP A 62 16.93 8.15 -2.67
CA ASP A 62 17.77 8.40 -1.50
C ASP A 62 16.97 8.82 -0.24
N CYS A 63 15.65 8.94 -0.35
CA CYS A 63 14.77 9.06 0.81
C CYS A 63 14.65 7.68 1.48
N THR A 64 15.57 7.38 2.39
CA THR A 64 15.68 6.11 3.13
C THR A 64 15.69 6.36 4.63
N ALA A 65 15.18 5.39 5.41
CA ALA A 65 15.18 5.50 6.86
C ALA A 65 16.62 5.55 7.42
N LYS A 66 16.89 6.45 8.37
CA LYS A 66 18.17 6.52 9.08
C LYS A 66 18.28 5.44 10.15
N PHE A 67 17.19 5.18 10.87
CA PHE A 67 17.18 4.22 11.98
C PHE A 67 16.69 2.86 11.53
N SER A 68 17.36 1.78 11.96
CA SER A 68 16.93 0.40 11.68
C SER A 68 15.59 0.01 12.31
N SER A 69 15.15 0.78 13.32
CA SER A 69 13.84 0.64 13.97
C SER A 69 12.71 1.35 13.22
N ASN A 70 13.04 2.06 12.14
CA ASN A 70 12.10 2.80 11.30
C ASN A 70 12.13 2.30 9.86
N HIS A 71 11.02 2.56 9.16
CA HIS A 71 10.88 2.28 7.74
C HIS A 71 10.20 3.45 7.05
N ILE A 72 10.71 3.81 5.87
CA ILE A 72 10.07 4.76 4.96
C ILE A 72 9.51 3.95 3.78
N ILE A 73 8.19 3.96 3.65
CA ILE A 73 7.47 3.31 2.56
C ILE A 73 6.98 4.39 1.60
N LYS A 74 7.30 4.26 0.31
CA LYS A 74 6.98 5.24 -0.73
C LYS A 74 6.08 4.61 -1.79
N PHE A 75 5.02 5.31 -2.18
CA PHE A 75 4.17 4.95 -3.31
C PHE A 75 3.76 6.21 -4.06
N ALA A 76 4.39 6.46 -5.21
CA ALA A 76 4.32 7.76 -5.87
C ALA A 76 4.62 8.89 -4.86
N ASP A 77 3.75 9.89 -4.72
CA ASP A 77 3.89 11.01 -3.79
C ASP A 77 3.45 10.71 -2.35
N ASP A 78 2.79 9.58 -2.11
CA ASP A 78 2.44 9.13 -0.76
C ASP A 78 3.66 8.48 -0.09
N SER A 79 4.12 9.06 1.01
CA SER A 79 5.18 8.50 1.87
C SER A 79 4.63 8.18 3.25
N THR A 80 5.09 7.10 3.86
CA THR A 80 4.70 6.68 5.21
C THR A 80 5.94 6.32 6.01
N VAL A 81 6.10 6.98 7.16
CA VAL A 81 7.10 6.63 8.16
C VAL A 81 6.46 5.68 9.16
N VAL A 82 7.08 4.53 9.36
CA VAL A 82 6.70 3.55 10.38
C VAL A 82 7.87 3.47 11.35
N GLY A 83 7.65 3.78 12.62
CA GLY A 83 8.68 3.71 13.65
C GLY A 83 8.28 2.81 14.82
N LEU A 84 9.23 2.04 15.33
CA LEU A 84 9.05 1.25 16.54
C LEU A 84 9.34 2.09 17.78
N ILE A 85 8.31 2.36 18.59
CA ILE A 85 8.45 2.97 19.91
C ILE A 85 8.73 1.88 20.94
N SER A 86 9.83 1.99 21.66
CA SER A 86 10.24 1.00 22.67
C SER A 86 10.40 1.68 24.02
N ASN A 87 9.87 1.10 25.10
CA ASN A 87 9.94 1.68 26.44
C ASN A 87 9.40 3.13 26.53
N ASN A 88 8.38 3.46 25.71
CA ASN A 88 7.86 4.83 25.54
C ASN A 88 8.85 5.84 24.94
N ASP A 89 9.98 5.39 24.44
CA ASP A 89 10.94 6.23 23.71
C ASP A 89 10.57 6.26 22.22
N GLU A 90 10.19 7.45 21.76
CA GLU A 90 9.83 7.75 20.37
C GLU A 90 10.92 8.57 19.65
N THR A 91 12.09 8.75 20.26
CA THR A 91 13.16 9.64 19.75
C THR A 91 13.53 9.30 18.31
N HIS A 92 13.80 8.03 17.99
CA HIS A 92 14.12 7.62 16.62
C HIS A 92 13.00 7.96 15.63
N TYR A 93 11.73 7.76 16.00
CA TYR A 93 10.60 8.09 15.13
C TYR A 93 10.50 9.60 14.89
N ARG A 94 10.65 10.40 15.95
CA ARG A 94 10.61 11.88 15.86
C ARG A 94 11.74 12.43 15.02
N GLU A 95 12.96 11.95 15.23
CA GLU A 95 14.14 12.35 14.45
C GLU A 95 14.00 11.97 12.98
N GLU A 96 13.40 10.82 12.68
CA GLU A 96 13.13 10.38 11.30
C GLU A 96 12.12 11.29 10.61
N VAL A 97 11.04 11.69 11.30
CA VAL A 97 10.08 12.64 10.75
C VAL A 97 10.75 13.99 10.50
N ALA A 98 11.56 14.49 11.43
CA ALA A 98 12.28 15.75 11.26
C ALA A 98 13.23 15.73 10.05
N GLN A 99 13.97 14.63 9.88
CA GLN A 99 14.85 14.45 8.71
C GLN A 99 14.07 14.32 7.41
N LEU A 100 12.91 13.66 7.42
CA LEU A 100 12.05 13.60 6.24
C LEU A 100 11.57 15.00 5.84
N VAL A 101 11.21 15.85 6.81
CA VAL A 101 10.81 17.25 6.55
C VAL A 101 11.95 18.04 5.91
N GLU A 102 13.15 17.96 6.49
CA GLU A 102 14.34 18.61 5.95
C GLU A 102 14.68 18.11 4.53
N TRP A 103 14.65 16.79 4.34
CA TRP A 103 14.90 16.15 3.05
C TRP A 103 13.87 16.59 2.01
N CYS A 104 12.58 16.66 2.36
CA CYS A 104 11.54 17.18 1.49
C CYS A 104 11.85 18.63 1.07
N GLY A 105 12.20 19.50 2.03
CA GLY A 105 12.60 20.88 1.75
C GLY A 105 13.79 20.97 0.77
N ALA A 106 14.84 20.19 1.01
CA ALA A 106 16.03 20.15 0.14
C ALA A 106 15.73 19.68 -1.30
N ASN A 107 14.71 18.82 -1.46
CA ASN A 107 14.29 18.27 -2.75
C ASN A 107 13.12 19.02 -3.39
N ASN A 108 12.81 20.24 -2.91
CA ASN A 108 11.69 21.05 -3.39
C ASN A 108 10.34 20.31 -3.34
N LEU A 109 10.14 19.53 -2.28
CA LEU A 109 8.90 18.83 -1.97
C LEU A 109 8.26 19.49 -0.75
N SER A 110 6.98 19.81 -0.86
CA SER A 110 6.21 20.37 0.25
C SER A 110 5.33 19.29 0.86
N LEU A 111 5.46 19.09 2.17
CA LEU A 111 4.62 18.18 2.94
C LEU A 111 3.26 18.85 3.22
N ASN A 112 2.18 18.10 3.02
CA ASN A 112 0.84 18.58 3.34
C ASN A 112 0.40 18.07 4.70
N VAL A 113 0.72 18.82 5.76
CA VAL A 113 0.41 18.47 7.16
C VAL A 113 -1.09 18.17 7.38
N SER A 114 -1.99 18.89 6.69
CA SER A 114 -3.44 18.67 6.81
C SER A 114 -3.90 17.30 6.27
N LYS A 115 -3.16 16.73 5.31
CA LYS A 115 -3.42 15.40 4.75
C LYS A 115 -2.64 14.30 5.48
N THR A 116 -1.52 14.64 6.13
CA THR A 116 -0.77 13.71 6.97
C THR A 116 -1.61 13.30 8.18
N LYS A 117 -1.64 12.01 8.46
CA LYS A 117 -2.32 11.43 9.62
C LYS A 117 -1.34 10.57 10.39
N GLU A 118 -1.43 10.60 11.72
CA GLU A 118 -0.69 9.71 12.61
C GLU A 118 -1.64 8.63 13.14
N VAL A 119 -1.19 7.37 13.12
CA VAL A 119 -1.88 6.25 13.77
C VAL A 119 -0.90 5.59 14.70
N VAL A 120 -1.24 5.54 16.00
CA VAL A 120 -0.41 4.89 17.02
C VAL A 120 -1.02 3.53 17.34
N MET A 121 -0.24 2.46 17.20
CA MET A 121 -0.67 1.10 17.50
C MET A 121 -0.03 0.63 18.80
N ASP A 122 -0.74 0.75 19.92
CA ASP A 122 -0.30 0.29 21.23
C ASP A 122 -1.28 -0.75 21.80
N PHE A 123 -0.76 -1.95 22.11
CA PHE A 123 -1.54 -3.07 22.62
C PHE A 123 -1.28 -3.35 24.11
N ARG A 124 -0.50 -2.49 24.78
CA ARG A 124 -0.24 -2.61 26.22
C ARG A 124 -1.51 -2.24 26.99
N ARG A 125 -1.75 -2.91 28.12
CA ARG A 125 -2.88 -2.60 29.02
C ARG A 125 -2.77 -1.19 29.62
N ASN A 126 -1.54 -0.78 29.89
CA ASN A 126 -1.21 0.55 30.41
C ASN A 126 -0.42 1.26 29.32
N SER A 127 -1.13 1.78 28.32
CA SER A 127 -0.53 2.63 27.29
C SER A 127 -0.18 4.00 27.87
N VAL A 128 0.85 4.61 27.32
CA VAL A 128 1.22 5.99 27.61
C VAL A 128 0.76 6.83 26.42
N ASP A 129 0.13 7.97 26.71
CA ASP A 129 -0.18 8.91 25.64
C ASP A 129 1.09 9.67 25.24
N HIS A 130 1.37 9.65 23.95
CA HIS A 130 2.53 10.32 23.38
C HIS A 130 2.14 11.75 22.99
N PRO A 131 3.04 12.74 23.11
CA PRO A 131 2.73 14.10 22.69
C PRO A 131 2.31 14.15 21.21
N PRO A 132 1.54 15.15 20.77
CA PRO A 132 1.19 15.28 19.36
C PRO A 132 2.44 15.44 18.48
N LEU A 133 2.46 14.78 17.33
CA LEU A 133 3.47 15.05 16.31
C LEU A 133 3.27 16.45 15.74
N THR A 134 4.36 17.20 15.60
CA THR A 134 4.35 18.51 14.95
C THR A 134 5.28 18.51 13.75
N ILE A 135 4.82 19.10 12.65
CA ILE A 135 5.59 19.35 11.42
C ILE A 135 5.40 20.83 11.10
N ASP A 136 6.51 21.58 10.95
CA ASP A 136 6.48 23.03 10.70
C ASP A 136 5.54 23.79 11.65
N SER A 137 5.66 23.50 12.95
CA SER A 137 4.82 24.04 14.03
C SER A 137 3.32 23.70 13.96
N SER A 138 2.89 22.87 13.00
CA SER A 138 1.52 22.40 12.87
C SER A 138 1.37 20.99 13.43
N ALA A 139 0.37 20.77 14.30
CA ALA A 139 0.08 19.45 14.83
C ALA A 139 -0.50 18.53 13.75
N VAL A 140 0.05 17.33 13.64
CA VAL A 140 -0.47 16.26 12.77
C VAL A 140 -1.67 15.63 13.48
N GLU A 141 -2.76 15.44 12.73
CA GLU A 141 -3.97 14.83 13.27
C GLU A 141 -3.72 13.34 13.58
N ARG A 142 -3.89 12.97 14.85
CA ARG A 142 -3.91 11.57 15.29
C ARG A 142 -5.30 10.99 15.05
N VAL A 143 -5.35 9.84 14.37
CA VAL A 143 -6.60 9.16 14.00
C VAL A 143 -6.57 7.69 14.40
N SER A 144 -7.73 7.14 14.73
CA SER A 144 -7.88 5.71 15.04
C SER A 144 -7.95 4.83 13.79
N SER A 145 -8.18 5.43 12.61
CA SER A 145 -8.17 4.74 11.33
C SER A 145 -7.74 5.65 10.18
N THR A 146 -6.91 5.11 9.29
CA THR A 146 -6.53 5.77 8.04
C THR A 146 -6.60 4.81 6.87
N LYS A 147 -6.72 5.35 5.66
CA LYS A 147 -6.75 4.57 4.43
C LYS A 147 -5.38 4.59 3.77
N PHE A 148 -4.68 3.48 3.83
CA PHE A 148 -3.37 3.28 3.21
C PHE A 148 -3.50 2.45 1.93
N LEU A 149 -3.14 3.02 0.77
CA LEU A 149 -3.17 2.36 -0.55
C LEU A 149 -4.48 1.60 -0.86
N GLY A 150 -5.62 2.14 -0.42
CA GLY A 150 -6.93 1.52 -0.66
C GLY A 150 -7.51 0.71 0.52
N VAL A 151 -6.68 0.37 1.51
CA VAL A 151 -7.05 -0.48 2.65
C VAL A 151 -7.17 0.37 3.92
N HIS A 152 -8.22 0.16 4.72
CA HIS A 152 -8.30 0.82 6.02
C HIS A 152 -7.46 0.08 7.04
N ILE A 153 -6.54 0.80 7.68
CA ILE A 153 -5.73 0.35 8.80
C ILE A 153 -6.25 1.08 10.03
N THR A 154 -6.46 0.36 11.12
CA THR A 154 -6.94 0.88 12.40
C THR A 154 -5.87 0.71 13.47
N GLU A 155 -5.91 1.55 14.50
CA GLU A 155 -5.00 1.49 15.66
C GLU A 155 -5.04 0.13 16.39
N ASP A 156 -6.20 -0.52 16.37
CA ASP A 156 -6.42 -1.84 16.99
C ASP A 156 -6.12 -3.02 16.06
N LEU A 157 -5.73 -2.74 14.81
CA LEU A 157 -5.51 -3.70 13.72
C LEU A 157 -6.71 -4.62 13.44
N THR A 158 -7.93 -4.18 13.76
CA THR A 158 -9.15 -4.86 13.32
C THR A 158 -9.49 -4.50 11.88
N TRP A 159 -10.09 -5.45 11.17
CA TRP A 159 -10.39 -5.28 9.73
C TRP A 159 -11.84 -4.91 9.46
N THR A 160 -12.65 -4.71 10.50
CA THR A 160 -14.09 -4.43 10.41
C THR A 160 -14.37 -3.19 9.55
N THR A 161 -13.65 -2.09 9.76
CA THR A 161 -13.81 -0.86 8.97
C THR A 161 -13.54 -1.12 7.49
N ASN A 162 -12.47 -1.87 7.19
CA ASN A 162 -12.12 -2.25 5.82
C ASN A 162 -13.20 -3.16 5.19
N THR A 163 -13.60 -4.23 5.88
CA THR A 163 -14.54 -5.24 5.40
C THR A 163 -15.93 -4.64 5.17
N MET A 164 -16.40 -3.76 6.06
CA MET A 164 -17.65 -3.02 5.88
C MET A 164 -17.61 -2.11 4.65
N SER A 165 -16.50 -1.37 4.46
CA SER A 165 -16.32 -0.50 3.28
C SER A 165 -16.34 -1.30 1.97
N LEU A 166 -15.65 -2.44 1.92
CA LEU A 166 -15.65 -3.34 0.77
C LEU A 166 -17.03 -3.95 0.53
N SER A 167 -17.71 -4.41 1.58
CA SER A 167 -19.05 -4.98 1.51
C SER A 167 -20.05 -3.98 0.95
N LYS A 168 -20.05 -2.72 1.43
CA LYS A 168 -20.92 -1.65 0.95
C LYS A 168 -20.73 -1.40 -0.55
N LYS A 169 -19.47 -1.29 -1.01
CA LYS A 169 -19.15 -1.12 -2.44
C LYS A 169 -19.61 -2.31 -3.28
N ALA A 170 -19.39 -3.53 -2.79
CA ALA A 170 -19.79 -4.74 -3.49
C ALA A 170 -21.32 -4.89 -3.57
N GLN A 171 -22.05 -4.49 -2.51
CA GLN A 171 -23.51 -4.46 -2.50
C GLN A 171 -24.10 -3.45 -3.49
N GLN A 172 -23.49 -2.28 -3.64
CA GLN A 172 -23.87 -1.33 -4.70
C GLN A 172 -23.71 -1.97 -6.08
N ARG A 173 -22.63 -2.73 -6.31
CA ARG A 173 -22.37 -3.41 -7.59
C ARG A 173 -23.28 -4.62 -7.83
N LEU A 174 -23.75 -5.29 -6.78
CA LEU A 174 -24.79 -6.32 -6.88
C LEU A 174 -26.08 -5.79 -7.50
N HIS A 175 -26.44 -4.52 -7.28
CA HIS A 175 -27.61 -3.92 -7.91
C HIS A 175 -27.50 -3.97 -9.44
N PHE A 176 -26.34 -3.61 -9.99
CA PHE A 176 -26.10 -3.69 -11.43
C PHE A 176 -26.13 -5.13 -11.93
N LEU A 177 -25.54 -6.08 -11.20
CA LEU A 177 -25.60 -7.50 -11.56
C LEU A 177 -27.06 -8.00 -11.67
N ARG A 178 -27.96 -7.58 -10.76
CA ARG A 178 -29.40 -7.92 -10.84
C ARG A 178 -30.06 -7.28 -12.07
N ARG A 179 -29.72 -6.03 -12.40
CA ARG A 179 -30.24 -5.36 -13.59
C ARG A 179 -29.81 -6.06 -14.87
N LEU A 180 -28.55 -6.48 -14.95
CA LEU A 180 -28.01 -7.23 -16.08
C LEU A 180 -28.71 -8.58 -16.25
N LYS A 181 -28.96 -9.31 -15.15
CA LYS A 181 -29.75 -10.55 -15.19
C LYS A 181 -31.17 -10.31 -15.68
N ARG A 182 -31.85 -9.26 -15.18
CA ARG A 182 -33.22 -8.91 -15.57
C ARG A 182 -33.31 -8.49 -17.04
N ALA A 183 -32.27 -7.85 -17.58
CA ALA A 183 -32.18 -7.48 -18.99
C ALA A 183 -31.98 -8.68 -19.94
N GLY A 184 -31.89 -9.91 -19.41
CA GLY A 184 -31.80 -11.11 -20.24
C GLY A 184 -30.43 -11.30 -20.90
N LEU A 185 -29.35 -10.73 -20.35
CA LEU A 185 -28.02 -10.86 -20.93
C LEU A 185 -27.55 -12.33 -20.96
N PRO A 186 -26.75 -12.71 -21.97
CA PRO A 186 -26.17 -14.04 -22.09
C PRO A 186 -25.51 -14.52 -20.79
N PRO A 187 -25.73 -15.79 -20.38
CA PRO A 187 -25.19 -16.35 -19.14
C PRO A 187 -23.68 -16.12 -18.91
N PRO A 188 -22.79 -16.19 -19.92
CA PRO A 188 -21.34 -15.96 -19.72
C PRO A 188 -20.96 -14.54 -19.28
N ILE A 189 -21.82 -13.55 -19.54
CA ILE A 189 -21.53 -12.14 -19.21
C ILE A 189 -21.63 -11.91 -17.70
N LEU A 190 -22.54 -12.59 -17.00
CA LEU A 190 -22.78 -12.33 -15.57
C LEU A 190 -21.59 -12.75 -14.68
N PRO A 191 -20.97 -13.94 -14.85
CA PRO A 191 -19.71 -14.28 -14.17
C PRO A 191 -18.57 -13.33 -14.50
N THR A 192 -18.45 -12.89 -15.75
CA THR A 192 -17.42 -11.93 -16.18
C THR A 192 -17.60 -10.58 -15.49
N PHE A 193 -18.85 -10.07 -15.45
CA PHE A 193 -19.19 -8.86 -14.73
C PHE A 193 -18.90 -9.00 -13.23
N TYR A 194 -19.29 -10.12 -12.61
CA TYR A 194 -19.00 -10.39 -11.21
C TYR A 194 -17.51 -10.36 -10.92
N ARG A 195 -16.68 -11.06 -11.71
CA ARG A 195 -15.23 -11.10 -11.54
C ARG A 195 -14.62 -9.70 -11.66
N GLY A 196 -14.96 -8.97 -12.71
CA GLY A 196 -14.39 -7.67 -13.01
C GLY A 196 -14.83 -6.55 -12.04
N THR A 197 -16.04 -6.64 -11.49
CA THR A 197 -16.62 -5.53 -10.72
C THR A 197 -16.86 -5.84 -9.25
N ILE A 198 -17.25 -7.07 -8.88
CA ILE A 198 -17.60 -7.39 -7.50
C ILE A 198 -16.43 -8.12 -6.83
N GLU A 199 -15.95 -9.20 -7.43
CA GLU A 199 -14.83 -9.99 -6.90
C GLU A 199 -13.56 -9.15 -6.82
N SER A 200 -13.25 -8.35 -7.85
CA SER A 200 -12.10 -7.45 -7.87
C SER A 200 -12.05 -6.50 -6.66
N VAL A 201 -13.21 -5.98 -6.22
CA VAL A 201 -13.32 -5.15 -5.02
C VAL A 201 -13.13 -5.98 -3.76
N LEU A 202 -13.89 -7.07 -3.61
CA LEU A 202 -13.86 -7.90 -2.42
C LEU A 202 -12.48 -8.53 -2.19
N THR A 203 -11.71 -8.72 -3.25
CA THR A 203 -10.41 -9.39 -3.21
C THR A 203 -9.23 -8.42 -3.31
N SER A 204 -9.47 -7.11 -3.36
CA SER A 204 -8.42 -6.09 -3.37
C SER A 204 -7.56 -6.22 -2.10
N CYS A 205 -6.25 -6.41 -2.27
CA CYS A 205 -5.29 -6.62 -1.17
C CYS A 205 -5.67 -7.75 -0.20
N ILE A 206 -6.46 -8.74 -0.62
CA ILE A 206 -7.04 -9.78 0.26
C ILE A 206 -5.98 -10.55 1.07
N THR A 207 -4.77 -10.68 0.54
CA THR A 207 -3.63 -11.33 1.21
C THR A 207 -3.21 -10.61 2.49
N VAL A 208 -3.46 -9.30 2.60
CA VAL A 208 -3.05 -8.48 3.75
C VAL A 208 -3.99 -8.64 4.94
N TRP A 209 -5.30 -8.60 4.70
CA TRP A 209 -6.29 -8.38 5.76
C TRP A 209 -7.19 -9.60 6.06
N TYR A 210 -7.41 -10.49 5.09
CA TYR A 210 -8.42 -11.55 5.23
C TYR A 210 -8.05 -12.61 6.29
N GLY A 211 -6.75 -12.91 6.42
CA GLY A 211 -6.21 -13.83 7.43
C GLY A 211 -6.52 -13.40 8.86
N ASN A 212 -6.55 -12.08 9.12
CA ASN A 212 -6.81 -11.49 10.43
C ASN A 212 -8.27 -11.04 10.64
N CYS A 213 -9.16 -11.26 9.67
CA CYS A 213 -10.57 -10.95 9.84
C CYS A 213 -11.26 -11.85 10.86
N SER A 214 -12.23 -11.29 11.60
CA SER A 214 -13.09 -12.08 12.47
C SER A 214 -13.98 -13.03 11.66
N ALA A 215 -14.55 -14.04 12.31
CA ALA A 215 -15.55 -14.91 11.67
C ALA A 215 -16.77 -14.12 11.19
N ALA A 216 -17.16 -13.06 11.90
CA ALA A 216 -18.26 -12.17 11.54
C ALA A 216 -17.95 -11.36 10.26
N ASP A 217 -16.72 -10.84 10.15
CA ASP A 217 -16.25 -10.13 8.94
C ASP A 217 -16.28 -11.03 7.71
N ARG A 218 -15.70 -12.22 7.83
CA ARG A 218 -15.66 -13.21 6.75
C ARG A 218 -17.07 -13.62 6.32
N LYS A 219 -17.97 -13.86 7.28
CA LYS A 219 -19.37 -14.18 7.00
C LYS A 219 -20.08 -13.04 6.28
N THR A 220 -19.81 -11.80 6.66
CA THR A 220 -20.39 -10.60 6.02
C THR A 220 -19.98 -10.50 4.55
N LEU A 221 -18.70 -10.68 4.25
CA LEU A 221 -18.21 -10.65 2.87
C LEU A 221 -18.72 -11.84 2.04
N GLN A 222 -18.73 -13.05 2.61
CA GLN A 222 -19.17 -14.26 1.92
C GLN A 222 -20.67 -14.21 1.56
N ARG A 223 -21.51 -13.51 2.34
CA ARG A 223 -22.93 -13.27 1.98
C ARG A 223 -23.08 -12.57 0.63
N THR A 224 -22.19 -11.63 0.31
CA THR A 224 -22.19 -10.92 -0.98
C THR A 224 -21.88 -11.88 -2.13
N VAL A 225 -20.89 -12.75 -1.97
CA VAL A 225 -20.55 -13.80 -2.95
C VAL A 225 -21.71 -14.79 -3.13
N ASN A 226 -22.30 -15.27 -2.04
CA ASN A 226 -23.44 -16.19 -2.09
C ASN A 226 -24.65 -15.56 -2.78
N THR A 227 -24.88 -14.25 -2.59
CA THR A 227 -25.94 -13.50 -3.28
C THR A 227 -25.66 -13.39 -4.77
N ALA A 228 -24.41 -13.09 -5.16
CA ALA A 228 -24.01 -13.06 -6.57
C ALA A 228 -24.19 -14.43 -7.24
N ALA A 229 -23.77 -15.52 -6.58
CA ALA A 229 -23.91 -16.88 -7.08
C ALA A 229 -25.38 -17.23 -7.38
N LYS A 230 -26.30 -16.86 -6.48
CA LYS A 230 -27.75 -17.03 -6.68
C LYS A 230 -28.29 -16.23 -7.88
N ILE A 231 -27.84 -15.00 -8.08
CA ILE A 231 -28.28 -14.16 -9.21
C ILE A 231 -27.78 -14.74 -10.54
N ILE A 232 -26.53 -15.21 -10.56
CA ILE A 232 -25.89 -15.79 -11.73
C ILE A 232 -26.52 -17.15 -12.07
N GLY A 233 -26.84 -17.95 -11.05
CA GLY A 233 -27.29 -19.33 -11.18
C GLY A 233 -26.14 -20.33 -11.33
N ALA A 234 -24.95 -19.98 -10.82
CA ALA A 234 -23.76 -20.83 -10.86
C ALA A 234 -22.94 -20.69 -9.57
N PRO A 235 -22.20 -21.73 -9.13
CA PRO A 235 -21.32 -21.63 -7.99
C PRO A 235 -20.18 -20.64 -8.27
N LEU A 236 -19.79 -19.89 -7.24
CA LEU A 236 -18.64 -18.99 -7.26
C LEU A 236 -17.63 -19.43 -6.21
N PRO A 237 -16.32 -19.25 -6.44
CA PRO A 237 -15.30 -19.58 -5.45
C PRO A 237 -15.54 -18.84 -4.13
N SER A 238 -15.25 -19.50 -3.00
CA SER A 238 -15.31 -18.81 -1.71
C SER A 238 -14.18 -17.79 -1.59
N LEU A 239 -14.36 -16.75 -0.78
CA LEU A 239 -13.28 -15.79 -0.51
C LEU A 239 -12.09 -16.44 0.20
N LEU A 240 -12.34 -17.52 0.95
CA LEU A 240 -11.27 -18.30 1.58
C LEU A 240 -10.41 -19.00 0.53
N ASP A 241 -11.02 -19.64 -0.47
CA ASP A 241 -10.28 -20.32 -1.54
C ASP A 241 -9.45 -19.32 -2.35
N ILE A 242 -10.04 -18.15 -2.67
CA ILE A 242 -9.33 -17.08 -3.38
C ILE A 242 -8.17 -16.55 -2.54
N PHE A 243 -8.40 -16.32 -1.25
CA PHE A 243 -7.35 -15.88 -0.32
C PHE A 243 -6.20 -16.89 -0.27
N LEU A 244 -6.49 -18.17 -0.04
CA LEU A 244 -5.49 -19.23 0.03
C LEU A 244 -4.70 -19.35 -1.28
N ALA A 245 -5.39 -19.37 -2.43
CA ALA A 245 -4.75 -19.43 -3.74
C ALA A 245 -3.82 -18.23 -3.98
N ARG A 246 -4.24 -17.01 -3.64
CA ARG A 246 -3.42 -15.80 -3.80
C ARG A 246 -2.24 -15.77 -2.83
N CYS A 247 -2.43 -16.24 -1.60
CA CYS A 247 -1.34 -16.38 -0.63
C CYS A 247 -0.28 -17.36 -1.12
N SER A 248 -0.69 -18.55 -1.58
CA SER A 248 0.23 -19.55 -2.13
C SER A 248 0.94 -19.05 -3.39
N GLY A 249 0.23 -18.37 -4.30
CA GLY A 249 0.83 -17.78 -5.50
C GLY A 249 1.86 -16.70 -5.16
N LYS A 250 1.52 -15.79 -4.24
CA LYS A 250 2.45 -14.73 -3.79
C LYS A 250 3.66 -15.32 -3.06
N ALA A 251 3.46 -16.31 -2.19
CA ALA A 251 4.56 -17.00 -1.52
C ALA A 251 5.50 -17.70 -2.51
N THR A 252 4.94 -18.40 -3.50
CA THR A 252 5.72 -19.04 -4.57
C THR A 252 6.53 -18.00 -5.35
N SER A 253 5.95 -16.84 -5.65
CA SER A 253 6.68 -15.74 -6.31
C SER A 253 7.84 -15.21 -5.47
N ILE A 254 7.68 -15.10 -4.15
CA ILE A 254 8.74 -14.65 -3.23
C ILE A 254 9.85 -15.69 -3.14
N VAL A 255 9.49 -16.97 -3.04
CA VAL A 255 10.47 -18.08 -2.99
C VAL A 255 11.29 -18.16 -4.28
N LYS A 256 10.66 -17.92 -5.45
CA LYS A 256 11.34 -17.99 -6.73
C LYS A 256 12.29 -16.82 -7.01
N ASP A 257 12.19 -15.74 -6.25
CA ASP A 257 12.98 -14.54 -6.42
C ASP A 257 13.91 -14.33 -5.20
N PRO A 258 15.20 -14.74 -5.30
CA PRO A 258 16.18 -14.55 -4.23
C PRO A 258 16.42 -13.07 -3.88
N THR A 259 16.10 -12.14 -4.80
CA THR A 259 16.29 -10.70 -4.59
C THR A 259 15.09 -10.07 -3.88
N HIS A 260 13.97 -10.78 -3.75
CA HIS A 260 12.80 -10.27 -3.08
C HIS A 260 13.11 -10.00 -1.59
N PRO A 261 12.77 -8.82 -1.03
CA PRO A 261 13.10 -8.47 0.36
C PRO A 261 12.62 -9.49 1.39
N SER A 262 11.45 -10.08 1.16
CA SER A 262 10.86 -11.12 2.01
C SER A 262 11.36 -12.56 1.74
N HIS A 263 12.26 -12.79 0.80
CA HIS A 263 12.72 -14.14 0.42
C HIS A 263 13.28 -14.90 1.63
N HIS A 264 14.06 -14.21 2.47
CA HIS A 264 14.65 -14.77 3.68
C HIS A 264 13.64 -15.31 4.70
N LEU A 265 12.37 -14.90 4.63
CA LEU A 265 11.29 -15.40 5.49
C LEU A 265 10.84 -16.81 5.09
N PHE A 266 11.19 -17.28 3.88
CA PHE A 266 10.78 -18.57 3.33
C PHE A 266 11.94 -19.56 3.28
N GLN A 267 12.50 -19.90 4.44
CA GLN A 267 13.54 -20.93 4.54
C GLN A 267 12.93 -22.34 4.63
N LEU A 268 13.36 -23.26 3.75
CA LEU A 268 13.00 -24.67 3.86
C LEU A 268 13.62 -25.29 5.12
N LEU A 269 12.83 -26.12 5.80
CA LEU A 269 13.34 -26.99 6.86
C LEU A 269 14.25 -28.08 6.26
N PRO A 270 15.16 -28.68 7.06
CA PRO A 270 16.09 -29.71 6.56
C PRO A 270 15.43 -30.90 5.86
N SER A 271 14.15 -31.17 6.13
CA SER A 271 13.37 -32.20 5.44
C SER A 271 13.06 -31.89 3.98
N GLY A 272 13.27 -30.65 3.52
CA GLY A 272 12.95 -30.20 2.17
C GLY A 272 11.45 -30.12 1.85
N ARG A 273 10.57 -30.34 2.84
CA ARG A 273 9.11 -30.49 2.63
C ARG A 273 8.27 -29.31 3.13
N ARG A 274 8.79 -28.51 4.06
CA ARG A 274 8.04 -27.43 4.72
C ARG A 274 8.90 -26.19 4.87
N TYR A 275 8.27 -25.03 4.81
CA TYR A 275 8.92 -23.77 5.13
C TYR A 275 8.89 -23.52 6.63
N ARG A 276 9.90 -22.82 7.14
CA ARG A 276 9.97 -22.38 8.52
C ARG A 276 8.85 -21.36 8.75
N SER A 277 7.90 -21.70 9.62
CA SER A 277 6.91 -20.73 10.10
C SER A 277 7.64 -19.61 10.84
N ILE A 278 7.23 -18.36 10.61
CA ILE A 278 7.62 -17.24 11.47
C ILE A 278 7.19 -17.57 12.89
N ARG A 279 8.13 -17.52 13.83
CA ARG A 279 7.82 -17.67 15.26
C ARG A 279 7.05 -16.41 15.67
N ALA A 280 5.80 -16.59 16.07
CA ALA A 280 4.94 -15.52 16.51
C ALA A 280 4.38 -15.83 17.89
N HIS A 281 4.55 -14.91 18.84
CA HIS A 281 3.99 -15.03 20.19
C HIS A 281 2.47 -14.74 20.23
N PHE A 282 1.94 -14.05 19.21
CA PHE A 282 0.54 -13.63 19.17
C PHE A 282 -0.18 -14.11 17.91
N ALA A 283 -1.46 -14.47 18.05
CA ALA A 283 -2.31 -14.90 16.95
C ALA A 283 -2.42 -13.86 15.83
N ARG A 284 -2.37 -12.56 16.15
CA ARG A 284 -2.39 -11.47 15.15
C ARG A 284 -1.19 -11.51 14.20
N LEU A 285 0.00 -11.78 14.75
CA LEU A 285 1.21 -11.94 13.96
C LEU A 285 1.19 -13.28 13.20
N LEU A 286 0.73 -14.35 13.85
CA LEU A 286 0.59 -15.68 13.22
C LEU A 286 -0.40 -15.68 12.04
N ASN A 287 -1.43 -14.85 12.09
CA ASN A 287 -2.49 -14.75 11.08
C ASN A 287 -2.28 -13.56 10.12
N SER A 288 -1.25 -12.74 10.34
CA SER A 288 -0.75 -11.78 9.35
C SER A 288 -0.17 -12.53 8.15
N PHE A 289 -0.02 -11.87 6.99
CA PHE A 289 0.46 -12.51 5.76
C PHE A 289 1.82 -13.18 5.99
N SER A 290 1.75 -14.47 6.32
CA SER A 290 2.83 -15.39 6.59
C SER A 290 2.17 -16.74 6.40
N PRO A 291 2.33 -17.36 5.23
CA PRO A 291 1.52 -18.51 4.93
C PRO A 291 1.95 -19.65 5.85
N ARG A 292 0.96 -20.32 6.43
CA ARG A 292 1.13 -21.71 6.87
C ARG A 292 1.21 -22.54 5.59
N LEU A 293 2.37 -22.57 4.94
CA LEU A 293 2.68 -23.52 3.86
C LEU A 293 3.18 -24.83 4.47
#